data_AF-A0A418EFW9-F1
#
_entry.id   AF-A0A418EFW9-F1
#
_cell.length_a   1.000
_cell.length_b   1.000
_cell.length_c   1.000
_cell.angle_alpha   90.00
_cell.angle_beta   90.00
_cell.angle_gamma   90.00
#
_symmetry.space_group_name_H-M   'P 1'
#
loop_
_entity.id
_entity.type
_entity.pdbx_description
1 polymer ?
#
loop_
_entity_poly.entity_id
_entity_poly.type
_entity_poly.pdbx_seq_one_letter_code
_entity_poly.pdbx_strand_id
1 'polypeptide(L)'
;MPGSRSNSPRRDDSPRRNDRSRSRSPDRDQGNSKRKVGTAARWNEKGFGFIKPDDGAEDVFCHFSSIKDGNCLREGDKVEFEVRFDEQKGKNRAEDVTGGVYEERRPRDTRMYKIIANKHEVFSAFVMSTSKVAAVVCASVALRVGLFACGLDAFAQNRLEYVTPLNSLLRLQEGHFLYKAGVNPYAGDTFHQPPLVLAVYTLLDALTVFHIPLRTCLIGWTIFMDVVIALGFASVCRAFLSSQGEQQCERSKIWLNHPPVSSLLAPEMLPATTAAMFLFNPYSVLSSLALSTSLLTYASIVVGGFVGVSFVYMGRTWDFLRATYVWMHEYPDLTPNIGIFWYFFMELFDRFRSYFLVLLHLHPYLYVLPLFIRLRARPLAFACVLLALVSIFQPYPSLGDIGFALPCFVLHPSSIIGMPTKFVLAAGLGVATVLLPVMGFLWLYPGSGNANFFYNQTLVFQYFYLRGMGQFLAATLRRDKQLDEHVKLNRPKLT
;
A
#
# COMPACT_ATOMS: atom_id res chain seq x y z
N MET A 1 -42.62 -27.12 34.33
CA MET A 1 -43.94 -27.00 33.69
C MET A 1 -43.76 -26.65 32.22
N PRO A 2 -44.01 -27.57 31.29
CA PRO A 2 -44.14 -27.30 29.87
C PRO A 2 -45.62 -27.26 29.47
N GLY A 3 -46.05 -26.28 28.68
CA GLY A 3 -47.43 -26.20 28.23
C GLY A 3 -47.69 -25.06 27.26
N SER A 4 -47.56 -25.33 25.97
CA SER A 4 -48.23 -24.53 24.94
C SER A 4 -49.03 -25.48 24.05
N ARG A 5 -50.34 -25.46 24.26
CA ARG A 5 -51.36 -26.22 23.54
C ARG A 5 -51.56 -25.68 22.11
N SER A 6 -51.86 -26.62 21.24
CA SER A 6 -52.47 -26.51 19.91
C SER A 6 -53.89 -25.92 19.92
N ASN A 7 -54.26 -25.15 18.90
CA ASN A 7 -55.28 -25.54 17.91
C ASN A 7 -55.54 -24.43 16.86
N SER A 8 -55.73 -24.90 15.63
CA SER A 8 -56.17 -24.27 14.37
C SER A 8 -57.64 -23.78 14.44
N PRO A 9 -58.38 -23.37 13.36
CA PRO A 9 -58.08 -23.20 11.91
C PRO A 9 -58.66 -21.89 11.30
N ARG A 10 -58.52 -21.66 9.97
CA ARG A 10 -59.59 -21.07 9.10
C ARG A 10 -59.21 -21.01 7.59
N ARG A 11 -59.98 -21.75 6.79
CA ARG A 11 -60.42 -21.40 5.42
C ARG A 11 -61.54 -20.32 5.54
N ASP A 12 -62.06 -19.60 4.56
CA ASP A 12 -62.11 -19.60 3.09
C ASP A 12 -62.43 -18.14 2.66
N ASP A 13 -62.27 -17.84 1.37
CA ASP A 13 -63.12 -16.96 0.53
C ASP A 13 -62.36 -16.01 -0.45
N SER A 14 -62.35 -16.47 -1.70
CA SER A 14 -62.26 -15.80 -3.01
C SER A 14 -63.31 -14.67 -3.23
N PRO A 15 -63.42 -13.97 -4.41
CA PRO A 15 -62.50 -13.72 -5.54
C PRO A 15 -62.59 -12.29 -6.17
N ARG A 16 -61.69 -12.04 -7.15
CA ARG A 16 -61.80 -11.31 -8.45
C ARG A 16 -62.90 -10.26 -8.75
N ARG A 17 -62.44 -9.26 -9.55
CA ARG A 17 -63.05 -8.51 -10.69
C ARG A 17 -63.51 -7.06 -10.47
N ASN A 18 -62.91 -6.17 -11.27
CA ASN A 18 -63.54 -5.24 -12.23
C ASN A 18 -62.40 -4.43 -12.88
N ASP A 19 -61.98 -4.65 -14.12
CA ASP A 19 -62.66 -4.39 -15.40
C ASP A 19 -63.64 -3.23 -15.41
N ARG A 20 -63.47 -2.40 -16.47
CA ARG A 20 -64.25 -1.23 -16.93
C ARG A 20 -63.55 0.10 -16.57
N SER A 21 -63.46 1.06 -17.47
CA SER A 21 -63.84 1.15 -18.88
C SER A 21 -63.37 2.52 -19.36
N ARG A 22 -62.93 2.58 -20.61
CA ARG A 22 -62.76 3.81 -21.39
C ARG A 22 -63.96 4.74 -21.20
N SER A 23 -63.73 5.92 -20.64
CA SER A 23 -64.69 7.03 -20.64
C SER A 23 -64.12 8.19 -21.46
N ARG A 24 -64.66 8.29 -22.67
CA ARG A 24 -64.94 9.49 -23.49
C ARG A 24 -64.12 10.76 -23.18
N SER A 25 -63.25 11.09 -24.14
CA SER A 25 -62.80 12.44 -24.42
C SER A 25 -64.00 13.36 -24.71
N PRO A 26 -64.04 14.60 -24.18
CA PRO A 26 -64.89 15.64 -24.71
C PRO A 26 -64.22 16.25 -25.96
N ASP A 27 -64.97 16.27 -27.06
CA ASP A 27 -64.72 17.15 -28.22
C ASP A 27 -64.50 18.58 -27.74
N ARG A 28 -63.32 19.14 -28.04
CA ARG A 28 -63.05 20.58 -27.96
C ARG A 28 -62.25 21.00 -29.18
N ASP A 29 -63.03 21.58 -30.10
CA ASP A 29 -62.70 22.74 -30.92
C ASP A 29 -61.41 22.66 -31.75
N GLN A 30 -61.56 22.26 -33.02
CA GLN A 30 -60.60 22.54 -34.09
C GLN A 30 -60.63 24.05 -34.40
N GLY A 31 -60.05 24.84 -33.50
CA GLY A 31 -59.59 26.18 -33.80
C GLY A 31 -58.32 26.06 -34.64
N ASN A 32 -58.36 26.60 -35.87
CA ASN A 32 -57.24 26.68 -36.80
C ASN A 32 -56.05 27.44 -36.16
N SER A 33 -55.22 26.69 -35.44
CA SER A 33 -53.99 27.14 -34.80
C SER A 33 -52.96 27.43 -35.91
N LYS A 34 -52.86 28.69 -36.32
CA LYS A 34 -51.83 29.10 -37.27
C LYS A 34 -50.47 28.85 -36.63
N ARG A 35 -49.68 27.93 -37.22
CA ARG A 35 -48.27 27.73 -36.86
C ARG A 35 -47.55 29.07 -36.96
N LYS A 36 -46.83 29.43 -35.91
CA LYS A 36 -46.03 30.65 -35.81
C LYS A 36 -44.55 30.29 -35.93
N VAL A 37 -43.77 31.24 -36.44
CA VAL A 37 -42.31 31.17 -36.46
C VAL A 37 -41.77 32.06 -35.35
N GLY A 38 -40.72 31.63 -34.68
CA GLY A 38 -40.01 32.41 -33.69
C GLY A 38 -38.57 31.97 -33.53
N THR A 39 -37.87 32.62 -32.61
CA THR A 39 -36.48 32.34 -32.29
C THR A 39 -36.39 31.81 -30.85
N ALA A 40 -35.68 30.71 -30.63
CA ALA A 40 -35.43 30.18 -29.30
C ALA A 40 -34.59 31.19 -28.50
N ALA A 41 -35.19 31.79 -27.47
CA ALA A 41 -34.55 32.88 -26.72
C ALA A 41 -33.69 32.36 -25.58
N ARG A 42 -34.19 31.38 -24.82
CA ARG A 42 -33.53 30.85 -23.62
C ARG A 42 -33.85 29.37 -23.46
N TRP A 43 -32.86 28.52 -23.20
CA TRP A 43 -33.10 27.10 -22.90
C TRP A 43 -32.35 26.64 -21.66
N ASN A 44 -33.04 25.97 -20.73
CA ASN A 44 -32.47 25.51 -19.46
C ASN A 44 -32.18 24.00 -19.49
N GLU A 45 -31.09 23.57 -18.83
CA GLU A 45 -30.73 22.18 -18.56
C GLU A 45 -31.85 21.34 -17.90
N LYS A 46 -32.82 22.01 -17.25
CA LYS A 46 -34.03 21.38 -16.70
C LYS A 46 -35.05 20.93 -17.76
N GLY A 47 -34.80 21.16 -19.04
CA GLY A 47 -35.62 20.69 -20.17
C GLY A 47 -36.79 21.60 -20.52
N PHE A 48 -36.68 22.90 -20.26
CA PHE A 48 -37.67 23.90 -20.67
C PHE A 48 -36.98 25.20 -21.06
N GLY A 49 -37.68 26.02 -21.83
CA GLY A 49 -37.19 27.29 -22.32
C GLY A 49 -38.29 28.22 -22.78
N PHE A 50 -37.90 29.29 -23.46
CA PHE A 50 -38.80 30.30 -23.99
C PHE A 50 -38.47 30.56 -25.46
N ILE A 51 -39.53 30.67 -26.27
CA ILE A 51 -39.46 31.01 -27.69
C ILE A 51 -39.97 32.44 -27.83
N LYS A 52 -39.21 33.30 -28.49
CA LYS A 52 -39.60 34.66 -28.83
C LYS A 52 -40.27 34.65 -30.22
N PRO A 53 -41.58 34.91 -30.32
CA PRO A 53 -42.27 34.95 -31.61
C PRO A 53 -41.75 36.06 -32.53
N ASP A 54 -41.69 35.81 -33.84
CA ASP A 54 -41.28 36.84 -34.82
C ASP A 54 -42.34 37.94 -35.02
N ASP A 55 -43.59 37.69 -34.59
CA ASP A 55 -44.70 38.65 -34.63
C ASP A 55 -44.65 39.71 -33.51
N GLY A 56 -43.61 39.68 -32.66
CA GLY A 56 -43.40 40.64 -31.58
C GLY A 56 -44.24 40.40 -30.33
N ALA A 57 -44.96 39.28 -30.24
CA ALA A 57 -45.72 38.89 -29.04
C ALA A 57 -44.80 38.48 -27.88
N GLU A 58 -45.38 38.29 -26.69
CA GLU A 58 -44.65 37.87 -25.49
C GLU A 58 -43.98 36.49 -25.64
N ASP A 59 -42.86 36.29 -24.93
CA ASP A 59 -42.11 35.04 -24.89
C ASP A 59 -43.01 33.85 -24.49
N VAL A 60 -43.06 32.83 -25.34
CA VAL A 60 -43.91 31.64 -25.15
C VAL A 60 -43.11 30.52 -24.50
N PHE A 61 -43.67 29.93 -23.44
CA PHE A 61 -43.02 28.84 -22.73
C PHE A 61 -43.00 27.55 -23.55
N CYS A 62 -41.85 26.89 -23.65
CA CYS A 62 -41.68 25.60 -24.31
C CYS A 62 -41.09 24.57 -23.35
N HIS A 63 -41.63 23.35 -23.33
CA HIS A 63 -41.08 22.22 -22.57
C HIS A 63 -40.56 21.18 -23.57
N PHE A 64 -39.53 20.41 -23.21
CA PHE A 64 -38.94 19.42 -24.12
C PHE A 64 -39.97 18.42 -24.67
N SER A 65 -41.01 18.10 -23.90
CA SER A 65 -42.09 17.19 -24.32
C SER A 65 -42.96 17.75 -25.45
N SER A 66 -42.87 19.06 -25.70
CA SER A 66 -43.62 19.76 -26.75
C SER A 66 -42.83 19.84 -28.06
N ILE A 67 -41.58 19.36 -28.09
CA ILE A 67 -40.72 19.33 -29.29
C ILE A 67 -40.90 17.98 -29.99
N LYS A 68 -41.20 18.01 -31.29
CA LYS A 68 -41.44 16.79 -32.10
C LYS A 68 -40.17 16.18 -32.68
N ASP A 69 -39.17 16.99 -32.98
CA ASP A 69 -37.98 16.62 -33.76
C ASP A 69 -36.65 16.80 -32.99
N GLY A 70 -36.71 16.93 -31.66
CA GLY A 70 -35.54 17.08 -30.80
C GLY A 70 -35.88 16.99 -29.32
N ASN A 71 -34.88 17.17 -28.45
CA ASN A 71 -35.06 17.18 -27.00
C ASN A 71 -34.62 18.48 -26.31
N CYS A 72 -34.04 19.41 -27.07
CA CYS A 72 -33.73 20.78 -26.66
C CYS A 72 -33.86 21.77 -27.82
N LEU A 73 -33.90 23.07 -27.50
CA LEU A 73 -33.75 24.16 -28.47
C LEU A 73 -32.40 24.85 -28.21
N ARG A 74 -31.65 25.20 -29.25
CA ARG A 74 -30.45 26.05 -29.08
C ARG A 74 -30.85 27.51 -29.18
N GLU A 75 -30.30 28.32 -28.30
CA GLU A 75 -30.57 29.76 -28.30
C GLU A 75 -30.12 30.38 -29.62
N GLY A 76 -31.03 31.14 -30.26
CA GLY A 76 -30.82 31.73 -31.58
C GLY A 76 -31.39 30.93 -32.75
N ASP A 77 -31.81 29.68 -32.55
CA ASP A 77 -32.37 28.86 -33.64
C ASP A 77 -33.82 29.27 -33.98
N LYS A 78 -34.14 29.23 -35.27
CA LYS A 78 -35.50 29.42 -35.79
C LYS A 78 -36.34 28.17 -35.52
N VAL A 79 -37.50 28.35 -34.91
CA VAL A 79 -38.43 27.28 -34.55
C VAL A 79 -39.85 27.60 -35.02
N GLU A 80 -40.60 26.55 -35.38
CA GLU A 80 -42.02 26.64 -35.70
C GLU A 80 -42.83 26.00 -34.59
N PHE A 81 -43.91 26.65 -34.15
CA PHE A 81 -44.69 26.19 -33.01
C PHE A 81 -46.13 26.67 -33.06
N GLU A 82 -46.99 26.04 -32.27
CA GLU A 82 -48.37 26.42 -32.06
C GLU A 82 -48.56 26.97 -30.64
N VAL A 83 -49.27 28.09 -30.50
CA VAL A 83 -49.52 28.70 -29.19
C VAL A 83 -50.84 28.18 -28.66
N ARG A 84 -50.79 27.49 -27.52
CA ARG A 84 -51.97 27.03 -26.79
C ARG A 84 -52.00 27.63 -25.40
N PHE A 85 -53.18 28.03 -24.95
CA PHE A 85 -53.37 28.57 -23.61
C PHE A 85 -53.50 27.41 -22.61
N ASP A 86 -52.64 27.38 -21.59
CA ASP A 86 -52.69 26.38 -20.52
C ASP A 86 -53.63 26.88 -19.40
N GLU A 87 -54.87 26.37 -19.38
CA GLU A 87 -55.90 26.74 -18.38
C GLU A 87 -55.46 26.49 -16.93
N GLN A 88 -54.54 25.55 -16.66
CA GLN A 88 -54.07 25.27 -15.30
C GLN A 88 -53.02 26.26 -14.79
N LYS A 89 -52.24 26.85 -15.69
CA LYS A 89 -51.13 27.76 -15.34
C LYS A 89 -51.36 29.21 -15.75
N GLY A 90 -52.47 29.50 -16.44
CA GLY A 90 -52.86 30.84 -16.88
C GLY A 90 -51.87 31.49 -17.84
N LYS A 91 -51.12 30.69 -18.62
CA LYS A 91 -50.04 31.17 -19.50
C LYS A 91 -50.06 30.48 -20.87
N ASN A 92 -49.55 31.18 -21.88
CA ASN A 92 -49.34 30.64 -23.22
C ASN A 92 -48.16 29.65 -23.22
N ARG A 93 -48.38 28.50 -23.85
CA ARG A 93 -47.39 27.43 -24.02
C ARG A 93 -47.29 27.04 -25.50
N ALA A 94 -46.07 26.74 -25.92
CA ALA A 94 -45.78 26.20 -27.24
C ALA A 94 -46.08 24.69 -27.25
N GLU A 95 -46.90 24.25 -28.21
CA GLU A 95 -47.13 22.86 -28.60
C GLU A 95 -46.66 22.64 -30.03
N ASP A 96 -46.46 21.37 -30.41
CA ASP A 96 -46.08 20.94 -31.75
C ASP A 96 -44.86 21.70 -32.33
N VAL A 97 -43.84 21.87 -31.48
CA VAL A 97 -42.61 22.60 -31.83
C VAL A 97 -41.72 21.77 -32.75
N THR A 98 -41.27 22.36 -33.85
CA THR A 98 -40.28 21.81 -34.78
C THR A 98 -39.09 22.76 -34.94
N GLY A 99 -37.90 22.24 -35.23
CA GLY A 99 -36.61 22.95 -35.15
C GLY A 99 -35.79 22.59 -33.92
N GLY A 100 -36.10 21.47 -33.26
CA GLY A 100 -35.33 20.98 -32.12
C GLY A 100 -34.01 20.32 -32.50
N VAL A 101 -33.09 20.28 -31.55
CA VAL A 101 -31.82 19.54 -31.66
C VAL A 101 -31.83 18.38 -30.66
N TYR A 102 -31.15 17.29 -30.99
CA TYR A 102 -30.87 16.20 -30.06
C TYR A 102 -29.56 16.46 -29.33
N GLU A 103 -29.64 16.65 -28.01
CA GLU A 103 -28.48 16.72 -27.13
C GLU A 103 -28.55 15.59 -26.08
N GLU A 104 -27.44 14.90 -25.82
CA GLU A 104 -27.42 13.81 -24.84
C GLU A 104 -27.74 14.35 -23.43
N ARG A 105 -28.90 13.96 -22.88
CA ARG A 105 -29.27 14.29 -21.50
C ARG A 105 -28.29 13.63 -20.53
N ARG A 106 -27.54 14.45 -19.78
CA ARG A 106 -26.84 13.97 -18.58
C ARG A 106 -27.90 13.51 -17.56
N PRO A 107 -27.87 12.25 -17.10
CA PRO A 107 -28.90 11.70 -16.21
C PRO A 107 -28.97 12.48 -14.88
N ARG A 108 -30.21 12.81 -14.48
CA ARG A 108 -30.52 13.75 -13.39
C ARG A 108 -30.36 13.20 -11.96
N ASP A 109 -29.84 11.98 -11.80
CA ASP A 109 -29.42 11.48 -10.49
C ASP A 109 -28.26 10.48 -10.63
N THR A 110 -27.09 11.02 -10.94
CA THR A 110 -25.85 10.25 -11.03
C THR A 110 -25.36 9.75 -9.67
N ARG A 111 -25.95 10.16 -8.54
CA ARG A 111 -25.50 9.69 -7.22
C ARG A 111 -25.81 8.21 -7.00
N MET A 112 -27.04 7.75 -7.24
CA MET A 112 -27.40 6.36 -6.93
C MET A 112 -26.78 5.36 -7.91
N TYR A 113 -26.78 5.66 -9.20
CA TYR A 113 -26.10 4.84 -10.22
C TYR A 113 -24.57 4.87 -10.08
N LYS A 114 -23.94 6.00 -9.71
CA LYS A 114 -22.51 5.99 -9.33
C LYS A 114 -22.28 5.17 -8.07
N ILE A 115 -23.12 5.23 -7.04
CA ILE A 115 -22.87 4.47 -5.80
C ILE A 115 -22.97 2.95 -6.03
N ILE A 116 -23.91 2.48 -6.85
CA ILE A 116 -24.10 1.04 -7.12
C ILE A 116 -23.10 0.52 -8.17
N ALA A 117 -22.86 1.25 -9.26
CA ALA A 117 -21.83 0.89 -10.24
C ALA A 117 -20.42 0.91 -9.61
N ASN A 118 -20.12 1.92 -8.79
CA ASN A 118 -18.86 2.01 -8.07
C ASN A 118 -18.73 0.88 -7.03
N LYS A 119 -19.82 0.39 -6.40
CA LYS A 119 -19.72 -0.78 -5.50
C LYS A 119 -19.37 -2.07 -6.24
N HIS A 120 -19.99 -2.35 -7.39
CA HIS A 120 -19.69 -3.56 -8.16
C HIS A 120 -18.30 -3.49 -8.83
N GLU A 121 -17.91 -2.33 -9.36
CA GLU A 121 -16.57 -2.10 -9.92
C GLU A 121 -15.48 -2.14 -8.83
N VAL A 122 -15.71 -1.52 -7.66
CA VAL A 122 -14.78 -1.58 -6.53
C VAL A 122 -14.67 -3.00 -5.98
N PHE A 123 -15.78 -3.73 -5.88
CA PHE A 123 -15.76 -5.13 -5.44
C PHE A 123 -15.03 -6.02 -6.45
N SER A 124 -15.31 -5.87 -7.74
CA SER A 124 -14.61 -6.56 -8.83
C SER A 124 -13.10 -6.28 -8.80
N ALA A 125 -12.71 -5.00 -8.72
CA ALA A 125 -11.32 -4.58 -8.63
C ALA A 125 -10.63 -5.11 -7.37
N PHE A 126 -11.34 -5.14 -6.24
CA PHE A 126 -10.85 -5.72 -4.98
C PHE A 126 -10.63 -7.24 -5.09
N VAL A 127 -11.57 -7.97 -5.69
CA VAL A 127 -11.45 -9.42 -5.92
C VAL A 127 -10.29 -9.72 -6.88
N MET A 128 -10.17 -8.97 -7.98
CA MET A 128 -9.06 -9.11 -8.93
C MET A 128 -7.69 -8.76 -8.31
N SER A 129 -7.62 -7.72 -7.47
CA SER A 129 -6.40 -7.39 -6.73
C SER A 129 -6.01 -8.51 -5.76
N THR A 130 -7.00 -9.15 -5.15
CA THR A 130 -6.79 -10.25 -4.20
C THR A 130 -6.31 -11.52 -4.90
N SER A 131 -6.88 -11.89 -6.05
CA SER A 131 -6.43 -13.04 -6.82
C SER A 131 -4.99 -12.88 -7.33
N LYS A 132 -4.61 -11.68 -7.78
CA LYS A 132 -3.24 -11.37 -8.21
C LYS A 132 -2.24 -11.50 -7.05
N VAL A 133 -2.56 -10.98 -5.86
CA VAL A 133 -1.71 -11.13 -4.66
C VAL A 133 -1.56 -12.62 -4.31
N ALA A 134 -2.64 -13.40 -4.35
CA ALA A 134 -2.59 -14.83 -4.08
C ALA A 134 -1.67 -15.58 -5.07
N ALA A 135 -1.73 -15.25 -6.37
CA ALA A 135 -0.85 -15.85 -7.38
C ALA A 135 0.64 -15.57 -7.09
N VAL A 136 0.98 -14.32 -6.72
CA VAL A 136 2.33 -13.92 -6.32
C VAL A 136 2.81 -14.70 -5.08
N VAL A 137 1.94 -14.84 -4.08
CA VAL A 137 2.23 -15.62 -2.87
C VAL A 137 2.50 -17.07 -3.21
N CYS A 138 1.63 -17.73 -3.98
CA CYS A 138 1.80 -19.13 -4.38
C CYS A 138 3.12 -19.35 -5.15
N ALA A 139 3.43 -18.47 -6.10
CA ALA A 139 4.68 -18.55 -6.86
C ALA A 139 5.92 -18.40 -5.96
N SER A 140 5.87 -17.50 -4.99
CA SER A 140 6.94 -17.30 -4.01
C SER A 140 7.13 -18.50 -3.07
N VAL A 141 6.03 -19.08 -2.58
CA VAL A 141 6.06 -20.29 -1.75
C VAL A 141 6.68 -21.44 -2.53
N ALA A 142 6.25 -21.66 -3.78
CA ALA A 142 6.83 -22.68 -4.64
C ALA A 142 8.33 -22.48 -4.89
N LEU A 143 8.75 -21.23 -5.15
CA LEU A 143 10.16 -20.88 -5.30
C LEU A 143 10.98 -21.24 -4.04
N ARG A 144 10.53 -20.81 -2.85
CA ARG A 144 11.24 -21.08 -1.59
C ARG A 144 11.29 -22.57 -1.28
N VAL A 145 10.18 -23.29 -1.42
CA VAL A 145 10.15 -24.75 -1.25
C VAL A 145 11.15 -25.43 -2.19
N GLY A 146 11.22 -25.02 -3.45
CA GLY A 146 12.20 -25.51 -4.41
C GLY A 146 13.64 -25.24 -3.99
N LEU A 147 13.96 -24.01 -3.56
CA LEU A 147 15.30 -23.63 -3.11
C LEU A 147 15.76 -24.40 -1.86
N PHE A 148 14.85 -24.61 -0.89
CA PHE A 148 15.13 -25.44 0.29
C PHE A 148 15.30 -26.93 -0.04
N ALA A 149 14.55 -27.43 -1.03
CA ALA A 149 14.69 -28.80 -1.52
C ALA A 149 16.07 -29.03 -2.18
N CYS A 150 16.66 -27.99 -2.79
CA CYS A 150 18.03 -28.02 -3.30
C CYS A 150 19.12 -27.93 -2.22
N GLY A 151 18.78 -27.75 -0.94
CA GLY A 151 19.76 -27.67 0.15
C GLY A 151 20.58 -26.37 0.19
N LEU A 152 20.09 -25.30 -0.45
CA LEU A 152 20.78 -24.00 -0.50
C LEU A 152 20.79 -23.25 0.85
N ASP A 153 20.03 -23.72 1.83
CA ASP A 153 20.01 -23.19 3.19
C ASP A 153 21.36 -23.37 3.91
N ALA A 154 22.06 -24.48 3.68
CA ALA A 154 23.38 -24.72 4.25
C ALA A 154 24.43 -23.72 3.73
N PHE A 155 24.30 -23.29 2.46
CA PHE A 155 25.13 -22.23 1.91
C PHE A 155 24.82 -20.89 2.58
N ALA A 156 23.55 -20.53 2.70
CA ALA A 156 23.12 -19.22 3.21
C ALA A 156 23.39 -19.01 4.71
N GLN A 157 23.30 -20.07 5.54
CA GLN A 157 23.52 -20.00 7.00
C GLN A 157 24.96 -19.68 7.41
N ASN A 158 25.94 -19.90 6.53
CA ASN A 158 27.36 -19.65 6.80
C ASN A 158 27.85 -18.30 6.26
N ARG A 159 26.94 -17.44 5.81
CA ARG A 159 27.24 -16.17 5.16
C ARG A 159 27.14 -15.02 6.14
N LEU A 160 28.23 -14.26 6.27
CA LEU A 160 28.33 -13.03 7.07
C LEU A 160 27.31 -11.96 6.64
N GLU A 161 26.84 -12.02 5.39
CA GLU A 161 25.91 -11.03 4.85
C GLU A 161 24.47 -11.21 5.35
N TYR A 162 24.11 -12.42 5.79
CA TYR A 162 22.76 -12.76 6.24
C TYR A 162 22.69 -13.12 7.72
N VAL A 163 23.78 -13.66 8.27
CA VAL A 163 23.84 -14.13 9.64
C VAL A 163 24.71 -13.20 10.48
N THR A 164 24.12 -12.75 11.59
CA THR A 164 24.69 -11.87 12.60
C THR A 164 24.43 -12.47 13.99
N PRO A 165 25.09 -11.97 15.05
CA PRO A 165 24.81 -12.43 16.42
C PRO A 165 23.33 -12.33 16.83
N LEU A 166 22.59 -11.39 16.23
CA LEU A 166 21.19 -11.10 16.56
C LEU A 166 20.16 -11.92 15.78
N ASN A 167 20.57 -12.61 14.72
CA ASN A 167 19.63 -13.36 13.87
C ASN A 167 20.08 -14.80 13.53
N SER A 168 21.18 -15.26 14.13
CA SER A 168 21.75 -16.59 13.92
C SER A 168 20.87 -17.72 14.46
N LEU A 169 20.57 -18.70 13.60
CA LEU A 169 19.89 -19.93 13.99
C LEU A 169 20.73 -20.78 14.95
N LEU A 170 22.06 -20.82 14.76
CA LEU A 170 22.97 -21.61 15.59
C LEU A 170 22.94 -21.11 17.04
N ARG A 171 23.05 -19.80 17.26
CA ARG A 171 22.95 -19.21 18.60
C ARG A 171 21.57 -19.45 19.23
N LEU A 172 20.51 -19.47 18.43
CA LEU A 172 19.16 -19.81 18.90
C LEU A 172 19.05 -21.29 19.33
N GLN A 173 19.69 -22.19 18.59
CA GLN A 173 19.79 -23.61 18.96
C GLN A 173 20.56 -23.79 20.28
N GLU A 174 21.68 -23.10 20.45
CA GLU A 174 22.46 -23.10 21.70
C GLU A 174 21.66 -22.54 22.87
N GLY A 175 20.98 -21.39 22.68
CA GLY A 175 20.12 -20.80 23.70
C GLY A 175 18.97 -21.74 24.11
N HIS A 176 18.36 -22.43 23.15
CA HIS A 176 17.32 -23.43 23.39
C HIS A 176 17.85 -24.66 24.13
N PHE A 177 19.06 -25.12 23.79
CA PHE A 177 19.71 -26.22 24.49
C PHE A 177 19.95 -25.89 25.97
N LEU A 178 20.48 -24.69 26.27
CA LEU A 178 20.65 -24.21 27.64
C LEU A 178 19.31 -24.12 28.39
N TYR A 179 18.30 -23.55 27.73
CA TYR A 179 16.95 -23.41 28.31
C TYR A 179 16.35 -24.76 28.69
N LYS A 180 16.43 -25.77 27.80
CA LYS A 180 15.97 -27.13 28.08
C LYS A 180 16.74 -27.82 29.21
N ALA A 181 18.02 -27.48 29.38
CA ALA A 181 18.84 -27.98 30.47
C ALA A 181 18.55 -27.29 31.82
N GLY A 182 17.60 -26.35 31.88
CA GLY A 182 17.29 -25.57 33.08
C GLY A 182 18.33 -24.49 33.40
N VAL A 183 19.23 -24.18 32.45
CA VAL A 183 20.24 -23.14 32.56
C VAL A 183 19.69 -21.87 31.91
N ASN A 184 19.79 -20.73 32.60
CA ASN A 184 19.36 -19.45 32.04
C ASN A 184 20.22 -19.09 30.80
N PRO A 185 19.63 -19.01 29.58
CA PRO A 185 20.39 -18.72 28.36
C PRO A 185 21.05 -17.32 28.35
N TYR A 186 20.55 -16.39 29.16
CA TYR A 186 21.04 -15.00 29.24
C TYR A 186 22.03 -14.76 30.38
N ALA A 187 22.36 -15.78 31.17
CA ALA A 187 23.34 -15.65 32.23
C ALA A 187 24.79 -15.56 31.68
N GLY A 188 25.00 -15.97 30.43
CA GLY A 188 26.30 -15.91 29.74
C GLY A 188 26.25 -15.08 28.45
N ASP A 189 27.35 -15.10 27.70
CA ASP A 189 27.55 -14.29 26.48
C ASP A 189 27.25 -15.07 25.18
N THR A 190 26.48 -16.15 25.29
CA THR A 190 26.22 -17.05 24.15
C THR A 190 24.98 -16.62 23.36
N PHE A 191 23.93 -16.14 24.04
CA PHE A 191 22.61 -15.89 23.45
C PHE A 191 22.09 -14.46 23.71
N HIS A 192 21.76 -13.75 22.62
CA HIS A 192 21.38 -12.33 22.65
C HIS A 192 20.07 -12.01 21.92
N GLN A 193 19.29 -13.01 21.53
CA GLN A 193 18.00 -12.79 20.87
C GLN A 193 16.87 -12.64 21.90
N PRO A 194 15.78 -11.91 21.60
CA PRO A 194 14.70 -11.70 22.56
C PRO A 194 14.02 -13.00 23.03
N PRO A 195 13.54 -13.06 24.29
CA PRO A 195 12.83 -14.22 24.85
C PRO A 195 11.69 -14.79 24.01
N LEU A 196 10.95 -13.93 23.31
CA LEU A 196 9.86 -14.35 22.45
C LEU A 196 10.35 -15.15 21.23
N VAL A 197 11.54 -14.85 20.71
CA VAL A 197 12.15 -15.63 19.62
C VAL A 197 12.47 -17.03 20.13
N LEU A 198 13.02 -17.13 21.34
CA LEU A 198 13.25 -18.42 22.01
C LEU A 198 11.93 -19.16 22.26
N ALA A 199 10.89 -18.47 22.74
CA ALA A 199 9.57 -19.07 22.97
C ALA A 199 8.97 -19.64 21.68
N VAL A 200 9.02 -18.89 20.58
CA VAL A 200 8.56 -19.40 19.27
C VAL A 200 9.38 -20.61 18.84
N TYR A 201 10.70 -20.57 19.00
CA TYR A 201 11.55 -21.72 18.69
C TYR A 201 11.18 -22.96 19.50
N THR A 202 10.96 -22.80 20.81
CA THR A 202 10.55 -23.90 21.68
C THR A 202 9.19 -24.49 21.27
N LEU A 203 8.27 -23.65 20.79
CA LEU A 203 6.98 -24.10 20.26
C LEU A 203 7.16 -24.90 18.96
N LEU A 204 8.00 -24.43 18.05
CA LEU A 204 8.30 -25.14 16.80
C LEU A 204 8.99 -26.48 17.06
N ASP A 205 9.90 -26.53 18.03
CA ASP A 205 10.55 -27.76 18.46
C ASP A 205 9.59 -28.73 19.17
N ALA A 206 8.58 -28.24 19.88
CA ALA A 206 7.53 -29.09 20.44
C ALA A 206 6.69 -29.80 19.36
N LEU A 207 6.58 -29.24 18.14
CA LEU A 207 5.87 -29.88 17.03
C LEU A 207 6.57 -31.16 16.53
N THR A 208 7.84 -31.37 16.90
CA THR A 208 8.57 -32.59 16.56
C THR A 208 7.97 -33.86 17.17
N VAL A 209 7.13 -33.72 18.22
CA VAL A 209 6.31 -34.81 18.80
C VAL A 209 5.40 -35.46 17.74
N PHE A 210 5.00 -34.72 16.72
CA PHE A 210 4.20 -35.23 15.60
C PHE A 210 5.05 -35.89 14.49
N HIS A 211 6.31 -36.27 14.78
CA HIS A 211 7.28 -36.83 13.82
C HIS A 211 7.62 -35.91 12.63
N ILE A 212 7.40 -34.60 12.78
CA ILE A 212 7.81 -33.60 11.79
C ILE A 212 9.24 -33.14 12.14
N PRO A 213 10.23 -33.21 11.23
CA PRO A 213 11.58 -32.73 11.50
C PRO A 213 11.60 -31.24 11.83
N LEU A 214 12.40 -30.83 12.83
CA LEU A 214 12.55 -29.43 13.24
C LEU A 214 12.93 -28.51 12.07
N ARG A 215 13.82 -28.97 11.18
CA ARG A 215 14.18 -28.25 9.95
C ARG A 215 12.95 -27.91 9.11
N THR A 216 12.02 -28.84 8.94
CA THR A 216 10.78 -28.64 8.19
C THR A 216 9.86 -27.63 8.88
N CYS A 217 9.75 -27.68 10.21
CA CYS A 217 9.00 -26.69 10.99
C CYS A 217 9.58 -25.28 10.83
N LEU A 218 10.90 -25.13 10.90
CA LEU A 218 11.58 -23.85 10.73
C LEU A 218 11.42 -23.29 9.31
N ILE A 219 11.53 -24.13 8.28
CA ILE A 219 11.29 -23.74 6.89
C ILE A 219 9.85 -23.28 6.68
N GLY A 220 8.88 -24.07 7.16
CA GLY A 220 7.46 -23.71 7.07
C GLY A 220 7.15 -22.38 7.77
N TRP A 221 7.78 -22.14 8.91
CA TRP A 221 7.64 -20.91 9.69
C TRP A 221 8.21 -19.68 8.99
N THR A 222 9.42 -19.77 8.41
CA THR A 222 10.02 -18.63 7.70
C THR A 222 9.21 -18.26 6.45
N ILE A 223 8.77 -19.26 5.68
CA ILE A 223 7.88 -19.06 4.53
C ILE A 223 6.56 -18.41 4.99
N PHE A 224 5.97 -18.89 6.08
CA PHE A 224 4.76 -18.32 6.65
C PHE A 224 4.93 -16.83 7.02
N MET A 225 6.03 -16.48 7.67
CA MET A 225 6.34 -15.09 8.02
C MET A 225 6.49 -14.18 6.81
N ASP A 226 7.19 -14.64 5.77
CA ASP A 226 7.31 -13.90 4.51
C ASP A 226 5.95 -13.65 3.86
N VAL A 227 5.04 -14.64 3.90
CA VAL A 227 3.68 -14.48 3.40
C VAL A 227 2.89 -13.46 4.22
N VAL A 228 2.95 -13.52 5.55
CA VAL A 228 2.28 -12.56 6.44
C VAL A 228 2.76 -11.13 6.15
N ILE A 229 4.07 -10.92 5.98
CA ILE A 229 4.64 -9.62 5.67
C ILE A 229 4.18 -9.13 4.30
N ALA A 230 4.19 -9.99 3.27
CA ALA A 230 3.74 -9.64 1.94
C ALA A 230 2.25 -9.24 1.90
N LEU A 231 1.41 -9.96 2.65
CA LEU A 231 0.00 -9.59 2.84
C LEU A 231 -0.14 -8.26 3.59
N GLY A 232 0.74 -7.98 4.56
CA GLY A 232 0.86 -6.68 5.23
C GLY A 232 1.21 -5.55 4.26
N PHE A 233 2.18 -5.74 3.37
CA PHE A 233 2.50 -4.76 2.33
C PHE A 233 1.29 -4.51 1.40
N ALA A 234 0.63 -5.57 0.96
CA ALA A 234 -0.56 -5.44 0.11
C ALA A 234 -1.72 -4.73 0.84
N SER A 235 -1.93 -5.00 2.13
CA SER A 235 -3.00 -4.37 2.92
C SER A 235 -2.72 -2.88 3.15
N VAL A 236 -1.49 -2.51 3.52
CA VAL A 236 -1.04 -1.11 3.65
C VAL A 236 -1.18 -0.38 2.32
N CYS A 237 -0.79 -1.01 1.21
CA CYS A 237 -0.94 -0.43 -0.12
C CYS A 237 -2.42 -0.18 -0.47
N ARG A 238 -3.32 -1.12 -0.17
CA ARG A 238 -4.77 -0.96 -0.40
C ARG A 238 -5.34 0.18 0.43
N ALA A 239 -4.98 0.26 1.71
CA ALA A 239 -5.40 1.34 2.60
C ALA A 239 -4.88 2.72 2.12
N PHE A 240 -3.65 2.77 1.61
CA PHE A 240 -3.10 3.97 1.02
C PHE A 240 -3.88 4.39 -0.24
N LEU A 241 -4.14 3.46 -1.16
CA LEU A 241 -4.90 3.73 -2.38
C LEU A 241 -6.34 4.19 -2.09
N SER A 242 -7.02 3.59 -1.11
CA SER A 242 -8.36 4.02 -0.71
C SER A 242 -8.35 5.44 -0.14
N SER A 243 -7.34 5.80 0.66
CA SER A 243 -7.19 7.16 1.19
C SER A 243 -6.88 8.21 0.10
N GLN A 244 -6.16 7.83 -0.95
CA GLN A 244 -5.85 8.71 -2.09
C GLN A 244 -7.06 8.93 -3.00
N GLY A 245 -7.90 7.91 -3.19
CA GLY A 245 -9.10 7.98 -4.04
C GLY A 245 -10.11 9.04 -3.59
N GLU A 246 -10.23 9.28 -2.29
CA GLU A 246 -11.08 10.36 -1.74
C GLU A 246 -10.51 11.76 -2.03
N GLN A 247 -9.18 11.94 -2.00
CA GLN A 247 -8.51 13.20 -2.34
C GLN A 247 -8.43 13.48 -3.85
N GLN A 248 -8.51 12.44 -4.69
CA GLN A 248 -8.43 12.57 -6.15
C GLN A 248 -9.72 13.13 -6.77
N CYS A 249 -10.91 13.00 -6.19
CA CYS A 249 -12.14 13.52 -6.82
C CYS A 249 -12.15 15.05 -7.06
N GLU A 250 -11.39 15.85 -6.30
CA GLU A 250 -11.22 17.29 -6.56
C GLU A 250 -9.91 17.66 -7.28
N ARG A 251 -8.82 16.88 -7.13
CA ARG A 251 -7.48 17.16 -7.69
C ARG A 251 -7.11 16.34 -8.93
N SER A 252 -7.97 15.43 -9.41
CA SER A 252 -7.66 14.41 -10.44
C SER A 252 -7.47 14.92 -11.87
N LYS A 253 -7.86 16.15 -12.22
CA LYS A 253 -7.53 16.70 -13.55
C LYS A 253 -6.03 16.96 -13.74
N ILE A 254 -5.24 16.92 -12.67
CA ILE A 254 -3.83 17.34 -12.65
C ILE A 254 -2.87 16.21 -13.08
N TRP A 255 -3.30 14.94 -13.01
CA TRP A 255 -2.39 13.79 -13.09
C TRP A 255 -2.54 12.91 -14.34
N LEU A 256 -3.56 13.13 -15.19
CA LEU A 256 -3.83 12.21 -16.32
C LEU A 256 -2.95 12.42 -17.56
N ASN A 257 -2.11 13.44 -17.61
CA ASN A 257 -1.25 13.69 -18.77
C ASN A 257 0.24 13.59 -18.37
N HIS A 258 0.76 12.36 -18.49
CA HIS A 258 2.17 11.91 -18.37
C HIS A 258 2.69 11.61 -16.95
N PRO A 259 3.20 10.38 -16.65
CA PRO A 259 4.03 9.50 -17.50
C PRO A 259 3.42 8.10 -17.76
N PRO A 260 3.98 7.27 -18.67
CA PRO A 260 3.55 5.88 -18.79
C PRO A 260 4.00 5.15 -17.52
N VAL A 261 3.08 4.97 -16.58
CA VAL A 261 3.32 4.08 -15.44
C VAL A 261 3.39 2.68 -16.04
N SER A 262 4.49 1.96 -15.81
CA SER A 262 4.55 0.53 -16.13
C SER A 262 3.27 -0.13 -15.59
N SER A 263 2.69 -1.07 -16.33
CA SER A 263 1.44 -1.75 -15.92
C SER A 263 1.50 -2.32 -14.50
N LEU A 264 2.71 -2.68 -14.03
CA LEU A 264 3.01 -3.13 -12.68
C LEU A 264 2.76 -2.07 -11.59
N LEU A 265 2.97 -0.79 -11.87
CA LEU A 265 2.79 0.31 -10.92
C LEU A 265 1.40 0.96 -11.04
N ALA A 266 0.51 0.42 -11.87
CA ALA A 266 -0.87 0.87 -11.95
C ALA A 266 -1.61 0.56 -10.64
N PRO A 267 -2.58 1.39 -10.21
CA PRO A 267 -3.29 1.22 -8.93
C PRO A 267 -3.88 -0.18 -8.70
N GLU A 268 -4.38 -0.82 -9.75
CA GLU A 268 -4.95 -2.16 -9.69
C GLU A 268 -3.91 -3.26 -9.41
N MET A 269 -2.70 -3.12 -9.96
CA MET A 269 -1.60 -4.08 -9.83
C MET A 269 -0.72 -3.79 -8.61
N LEU A 270 -0.72 -2.55 -8.12
CA LEU A 270 0.21 -2.05 -7.12
C LEU A 270 0.27 -2.92 -5.85
N PRO A 271 -0.84 -3.40 -5.25
CA PRO A 271 -0.77 -4.29 -4.08
C PRO A 271 -0.06 -5.62 -4.37
N ALA A 272 -0.27 -6.19 -5.57
CA ALA A 272 0.40 -7.41 -6.00
C ALA A 272 1.88 -7.15 -6.30
N THR A 273 2.20 -6.00 -6.90
CA THR A 273 3.58 -5.59 -7.17
C THR A 273 4.34 -5.28 -5.89
N THR A 274 3.75 -4.65 -4.89
CA THR A 274 4.39 -4.42 -3.58
C THR A 274 4.68 -5.73 -2.86
N ALA A 275 3.73 -6.68 -2.89
CA ALA A 275 3.94 -8.01 -2.35
C ALA A 275 5.05 -8.76 -3.11
N ALA A 276 5.04 -8.70 -4.45
CA ALA A 276 6.04 -9.33 -5.30
C ALA A 276 7.45 -8.75 -5.06
N MET A 277 7.55 -7.43 -4.92
CA MET A 277 8.82 -6.74 -4.65
C MET A 277 9.44 -7.13 -3.33
N PHE A 278 8.65 -7.51 -2.31
CA PHE A 278 9.17 -8.11 -1.09
C PHE A 278 9.49 -9.60 -1.28
N LEU A 279 8.55 -10.39 -1.80
CA LEU A 279 8.66 -11.85 -1.88
C LEU A 279 9.76 -12.34 -2.83
N PHE A 280 9.99 -11.65 -3.95
CA PHE A 280 11.00 -11.99 -4.94
C PHE A 280 12.29 -11.15 -4.81
N ASN A 281 12.40 -10.36 -3.73
CA ASN A 281 13.64 -9.67 -3.42
C ASN A 281 14.74 -10.69 -3.13
N PRO A 282 15.90 -10.66 -3.82
CA PRO A 282 17.01 -11.59 -3.52
C PRO A 282 17.42 -11.55 -2.05
N TYR A 283 17.36 -10.38 -1.40
CA TYR A 283 17.71 -10.24 0.01
C TYR A 283 16.73 -10.95 0.95
N SER A 284 15.41 -10.87 0.69
CA SER A 284 14.41 -11.55 1.53
C SER A 284 14.45 -13.06 1.31
N VAL A 285 14.63 -13.50 0.06
CA VAL A 285 14.75 -14.91 -0.30
C VAL A 285 15.98 -15.53 0.37
N LEU A 286 17.14 -14.87 0.29
CA LEU A 286 18.37 -15.38 0.89
C LEU A 286 18.34 -15.29 2.43
N SER A 287 17.70 -14.27 3.00
CA SER A 287 17.45 -14.20 4.44
C SER A 287 16.53 -15.33 4.92
N SER A 288 15.51 -15.68 4.13
CA SER A 288 14.65 -16.85 4.40
C SER A 288 15.46 -18.14 4.34
N LEU A 289 16.29 -18.32 3.31
CA LEU A 289 17.17 -19.51 3.17
C LEU A 289 18.19 -19.62 4.31
N ALA A 290 18.71 -18.49 4.80
CA ALA A 290 19.58 -18.45 5.97
C ALA A 290 18.85 -18.79 7.28
N LEU A 291 17.53 -19.01 7.24
CA LEU A 291 16.67 -19.21 8.43
C LEU A 291 16.87 -18.09 9.46
N SER A 292 17.09 -16.87 8.98
CA SER A 292 17.35 -15.69 9.81
C SER A 292 16.15 -15.38 10.70
N THR A 293 16.43 -15.11 11.97
CA THR A 293 15.40 -14.74 12.96
C THR A 293 15.14 -13.23 13.00
N SER A 294 15.78 -12.43 12.14
CA SER A 294 15.67 -10.95 12.10
C SER A 294 14.23 -10.47 12.19
N LEU A 295 13.32 -11.07 11.42
CA LEU A 295 11.91 -10.66 11.37
C LEU A 295 11.17 -10.89 12.70
N LEU A 296 11.46 -12.00 13.38
CA LEU A 296 10.89 -12.30 14.69
C LEU A 296 11.48 -11.38 15.75
N THR A 297 12.79 -11.13 15.67
CA THR A 297 13.49 -10.18 16.52
C THR A 297 12.84 -8.80 16.40
N TYR A 298 12.60 -8.29 15.19
CA TYR A 298 11.92 -7.01 15.00
C TYR A 298 10.47 -6.99 15.50
N ALA A 299 9.69 -8.04 15.22
CA ALA A 299 8.33 -8.15 15.74
C ALA A 299 8.31 -8.13 17.28
N SER A 300 9.27 -8.79 17.92
CA SER A 300 9.39 -8.82 19.39
C SER A 300 9.83 -7.48 19.99
N ILE A 301 10.60 -6.68 19.25
CA ILE A 301 11.07 -5.34 19.68
C ILE A 301 9.97 -4.29 19.51
N VAL A 302 9.29 -4.29 18.36
CA VAL A 302 8.26 -3.27 18.01
C VAL A 302 7.05 -3.37 18.92
N VAL A 303 6.72 -4.57 19.39
CA VAL A 303 5.60 -4.74 20.33
C VAL A 303 6.10 -4.71 21.76
N GLY A 304 6.57 -3.54 22.20
CA GLY A 304 7.04 -3.27 23.57
C GLY A 304 6.06 -3.70 24.69
N GLY A 305 4.78 -3.94 24.36
CA GLY A 305 3.80 -4.59 25.23
C GLY A 305 4.15 -6.04 25.64
N PHE A 306 5.08 -6.72 24.97
CA PHE A 306 5.51 -8.08 25.31
C PHE A 306 6.81 -8.14 26.13
N VAL A 307 7.39 -7.02 26.58
CA VAL A 307 8.48 -7.06 27.59
C VAL A 307 7.98 -7.75 28.87
N GLY A 308 6.72 -7.51 29.26
CA GLY A 308 6.08 -8.22 30.36
C GLY A 308 5.87 -9.72 30.10
N VAL A 309 5.57 -10.11 28.86
CA VAL A 309 5.44 -11.53 28.48
C VAL A 309 6.80 -12.22 28.45
N SER A 310 7.83 -11.55 27.94
CA SER A 310 9.23 -11.98 28.02
C SER A 310 9.67 -12.20 29.48
N PHE A 311 9.30 -11.26 30.36
CA PHE A 311 9.54 -11.37 31.81
C PHE A 311 8.83 -12.59 32.42
N VAL A 312 7.54 -12.78 32.12
CA VAL A 312 6.78 -13.94 32.62
C VAL A 312 7.36 -15.26 32.07
N TYR A 313 7.69 -15.30 30.77
CA TYR A 313 8.24 -16.48 30.11
C TYR A 313 9.61 -16.87 30.68
N MET A 314 10.45 -15.89 31.03
CA MET A 314 11.75 -16.12 31.66
C MET A 314 11.68 -16.36 33.18
N GLY A 315 10.52 -16.73 33.71
CA GLY A 315 10.40 -17.03 35.15
C GLY A 315 10.50 -15.79 36.04
N ARG A 316 10.06 -14.62 35.54
CA ARG A 316 10.05 -13.33 36.24
C ARG A 316 11.45 -12.78 36.54
N THR A 317 12.39 -12.94 35.59
CA THR A 317 13.73 -12.34 35.64
C THR A 317 13.93 -11.28 34.56
N TRP A 318 14.76 -10.28 34.85
CA TRP A 318 15.10 -9.20 33.91
C TRP A 318 16.43 -9.40 33.19
N ASP A 319 17.12 -10.52 33.41
CA ASP A 319 18.47 -10.81 32.88
C ASP A 319 18.55 -10.66 31.36
N PHE A 320 17.48 -11.04 30.66
CA PHE A 320 17.39 -10.88 29.21
C PHE A 320 17.50 -9.42 28.76
N LEU A 321 17.07 -8.43 29.55
CA LEU A 321 17.11 -7.03 29.13
C LEU A 321 18.54 -6.56 28.83
N ARG A 322 19.47 -6.92 29.73
CA ARG A 322 20.88 -6.59 29.52
C ARG A 322 21.44 -7.41 28.38
N ALA A 323 21.22 -8.73 28.40
CA ALA A 323 21.80 -9.65 27.43
C ALA A 323 21.29 -9.46 26.00
N THR A 324 20.13 -8.84 25.77
CA THR A 324 19.59 -8.61 24.41
C THR A 324 19.65 -7.13 24.00
N TYR A 325 19.04 -6.24 24.78
CA TYR A 325 18.86 -4.84 24.37
C TYR A 325 20.06 -3.98 24.73
N VAL A 326 20.60 -4.10 25.95
CA VAL A 326 21.79 -3.33 26.35
C VAL A 326 23.02 -3.83 25.61
N TRP A 327 23.18 -5.15 25.49
CA TRP A 327 24.27 -5.78 24.75
C TRP A 327 24.39 -5.24 23.31
N MET A 328 23.25 -5.05 22.62
CA MET A 328 23.22 -4.44 21.29
C MET A 328 23.83 -3.02 21.26
N HIS A 329 23.67 -2.23 22.33
CA HIS A 329 24.19 -0.87 22.44
C HIS A 329 25.63 -0.80 22.98
N GLU A 330 26.07 -1.80 23.75
CA GLU A 330 27.46 -1.95 24.18
C GLU A 330 28.37 -2.43 23.03
N TYR A 331 27.75 -3.05 22.01
CA TYR A 331 28.36 -3.55 20.79
C TYR A 331 29.61 -4.45 21.00
N PRO A 332 29.65 -5.34 22.02
CA PRO A 332 30.89 -6.01 22.42
C PRO A 332 31.44 -6.94 21.33
N ASP A 333 30.56 -7.52 20.53
CA ASP A 333 30.92 -8.41 19.42
C ASP A 333 31.25 -7.59 18.17
N LEU A 334 32.47 -7.76 17.66
CA LEU A 334 32.99 -7.10 16.46
C LEU A 334 32.95 -8.02 15.21
N THR A 335 32.16 -9.09 15.26
CA THR A 335 31.99 -10.03 14.14
C THR A 335 31.65 -9.26 12.84
N PRO A 336 32.38 -9.53 11.74
CA PRO A 336 32.16 -8.85 10.46
C PRO A 336 30.72 -8.99 9.98
N ASN A 337 30.18 -7.91 9.44
CA ASN A 337 28.82 -7.84 8.88
C ASN A 337 28.77 -6.77 7.78
N ILE A 338 27.59 -6.47 7.23
CA ILE A 338 27.44 -5.46 6.16
C ILE A 338 27.37 -4.01 6.67
N GLY A 339 27.46 -3.83 7.99
CA GLY A 339 27.32 -2.55 8.67
C GLY A 339 28.61 -1.75 8.73
N ILE A 340 28.47 -0.50 9.15
CA ILE A 340 29.58 0.45 9.29
C ILE A 340 30.31 0.33 10.63
N PHE A 341 29.77 -0.42 11.59
CA PHE A 341 30.27 -0.47 12.97
C PHE A 341 31.50 -1.37 13.11
N TRP A 342 31.41 -2.64 12.66
CA TRP A 342 32.38 -3.68 13.01
C TRP A 342 33.83 -3.29 12.68
N TYR A 343 34.09 -2.85 11.45
CA TYR A 343 35.44 -2.51 11.02
C TYR A 343 35.93 -1.21 11.66
N PHE A 344 35.04 -0.22 11.80
CA PHE A 344 35.36 1.03 12.48
C PHE A 344 35.79 0.78 13.94
N PHE A 345 35.06 -0.07 14.67
CA PHE A 345 35.38 -0.40 16.06
C PHE A 345 36.52 -1.42 16.22
N MET A 346 36.84 -2.21 15.18
CA MET A 346 38.05 -3.03 15.16
C MET A 346 39.32 -2.17 15.13
N GLU A 347 39.32 -1.07 14.39
CA GLU A 347 40.49 -0.19 14.22
C GLU A 347 40.58 0.93 15.28
N LEU A 348 39.50 1.16 16.04
CA LEU A 348 39.42 2.25 17.01
C LEU A 348 40.09 1.88 18.34
N PHE A 349 40.88 2.81 18.89
CA PHE A 349 41.42 2.66 20.25
C PHE A 349 40.30 2.61 21.31
N ASP A 350 40.40 1.66 22.23
CA ASP A 350 39.39 1.40 23.28
C ASP A 350 38.96 2.65 24.06
N ARG A 351 39.90 3.55 24.37
CA ARG A 351 39.60 4.79 25.11
C ARG A 351 38.59 5.72 24.41
N PHE A 352 38.45 5.61 23.08
CA PHE A 352 37.51 6.42 22.30
C PHE A 352 36.21 5.68 21.99
N ARG A 353 36.12 4.39 22.32
CA ARG A 353 35.00 3.53 21.97
C ARG A 353 33.65 4.08 22.44
N SER A 354 33.54 4.43 23.72
CA SER A 354 32.29 4.96 24.29
C SER A 354 31.82 6.25 23.61
N TYR A 355 32.75 7.14 23.25
CA TYR A 355 32.42 8.39 22.54
C TYR A 355 31.77 8.11 21.18
N PHE A 356 32.40 7.23 20.38
CA PHE A 356 31.89 6.92 19.05
C PHE A 356 30.64 6.03 19.07
N LEU A 357 30.48 5.15 20.05
CA LEU A 357 29.24 4.40 20.24
C LEU A 357 28.06 5.35 20.46
N VAL A 358 28.19 6.31 21.38
CA VAL A 358 27.14 7.33 21.62
C VAL A 358 26.83 8.10 20.33
N LEU A 359 27.86 8.53 19.62
CA LEU A 359 27.70 9.29 18.37
C LEU A 359 26.96 8.48 17.30
N LEU A 360 27.37 7.24 17.04
CA LEU A 360 26.76 6.39 16.00
C LEU A 360 25.33 5.97 16.37
N HIS A 361 25.07 5.62 17.63
CA HIS A 361 23.73 5.29 18.09
C HIS A 361 22.77 6.49 18.07
N LEU A 362 23.26 7.70 18.27
CA LEU A 362 22.42 8.90 18.24
C LEU A 362 21.94 9.27 16.83
N HIS A 363 22.69 8.91 15.78
CA HIS A 363 22.42 9.34 14.40
C HIS A 363 20.98 9.06 13.92
N PRO A 364 20.42 7.84 14.01
CA PRO A 364 19.03 7.56 13.60
C PRO A 364 18.01 8.50 14.21
N TYR A 365 18.19 8.84 15.48
CA TYR A 365 17.26 9.66 16.26
C TYR A 365 17.29 11.13 15.83
N LEU A 366 18.45 11.65 15.41
CA LEU A 366 18.61 13.02 14.94
C LEU A 366 17.74 13.32 13.70
N TYR A 367 17.49 12.30 12.87
CA TYR A 367 16.71 12.46 11.64
C TYR A 367 15.20 12.40 11.87
N VAL A 368 14.72 11.84 12.99
CA VAL A 368 13.28 11.61 13.23
C VAL A 368 12.48 12.91 13.21
N LEU A 369 12.87 13.89 14.02
CA LEU A 369 12.12 15.14 14.17
C LEU A 369 12.13 16.00 12.89
N PRO A 370 13.28 16.26 12.23
CA PRO A 370 13.31 17.03 10.98
C PRO A 370 12.50 16.35 9.86
N LEU A 371 12.62 15.02 9.72
CA LEU A 371 11.85 14.29 8.72
C LEU A 371 10.35 14.29 9.03
N PHE A 372 9.96 14.17 10.30
CA PHE A 372 8.56 14.23 10.71
C PHE A 372 7.94 15.59 10.37
N ILE A 373 8.60 16.69 10.75
CA ILE A 373 8.15 18.05 10.42
C ILE A 373 7.96 18.20 8.90
N ARG A 374 8.92 17.70 8.11
CA ARG A 374 8.91 17.86 6.65
C ARG A 374 7.91 16.96 5.93
N LEU A 375 7.70 15.74 6.42
CA LEU A 375 6.89 14.69 5.79
C LEU A 375 5.58 14.39 6.53
N ARG A 376 5.15 15.24 7.47
CA ARG A 376 3.90 15.08 8.23
C ARG A 376 2.65 14.81 7.36
N ALA A 377 2.62 15.38 6.16
CA ALA A 377 1.52 15.19 5.21
C ALA A 377 1.59 13.85 4.45
N ARG A 378 2.70 13.11 4.56
CA ARG A 378 2.97 11.84 3.89
C ARG A 378 3.58 10.82 4.86
N PRO A 379 2.78 10.30 5.82
CA PRO A 379 3.27 9.38 6.84
C PRO A 379 3.90 8.10 6.27
N LEU A 380 3.42 7.64 5.11
CA LEU A 380 3.97 6.45 4.44
C LEU A 380 5.41 6.68 3.93
N ALA A 381 5.65 7.82 3.26
CA ALA A 381 6.99 8.17 2.79
C ALA A 381 7.95 8.40 3.97
N PHE A 382 7.46 9.02 5.05
CA PHE A 382 8.19 9.15 6.31
C PHE A 382 8.60 7.79 6.88
N ALA A 383 7.67 6.85 7.01
CA ALA A 383 7.94 5.51 7.51
C ALA A 383 8.97 4.76 6.64
N CYS A 384 8.86 4.86 5.31
CA CYS A 384 9.81 4.21 4.40
C CYS A 384 11.24 4.74 4.58
N VAL A 385 11.41 6.07 4.69
CA VAL A 385 12.73 6.69 4.90
C VAL A 385 13.28 6.35 6.27
N LEU A 386 12.44 6.33 7.31
CA LEU A 386 12.87 5.97 8.65
C LEU A 386 13.33 4.51 8.75
N LEU A 387 12.59 3.57 8.16
CA LEU A 387 12.98 2.15 8.11
C LEU A 387 14.32 1.97 7.39
N ALA A 388 14.53 2.66 6.27
CA ALA A 388 15.79 2.64 5.55
C ALA A 388 16.94 3.21 6.39
N LEU A 389 16.74 4.32 7.10
CA LEU A 389 17.74 4.90 8.00
C LEU A 389 18.11 3.95 9.14
N VAL A 390 17.11 3.34 9.78
CA VAL A 390 17.35 2.37 10.86
C VAL A 390 18.13 1.16 10.34
N SER A 391 17.83 0.65 9.15
CA SER A 391 18.57 -0.49 8.58
C SER A 391 20.05 -0.19 8.27
N ILE A 392 20.42 1.08 8.07
CA ILE A 392 21.82 1.50 7.81
C ILE A 392 22.61 1.60 9.11
N PHE A 393 22.01 2.23 10.12
CA PHE A 393 22.69 2.65 11.33
C PHE A 393 22.50 1.68 12.51
N GLN A 394 21.72 0.61 12.34
CA GLN A 394 21.68 -0.45 13.34
C GLN A 394 23.07 -1.12 13.48
N PRO A 395 23.46 -1.62 14.67
CA PRO A 395 24.83 -2.07 14.92
C PRO A 395 25.19 -3.40 14.23
N TYR A 396 24.23 -4.31 14.12
CA TYR A 396 24.39 -5.64 13.51
C TYR A 396 23.43 -5.82 12.32
N PRO A 397 23.59 -5.05 11.22
CA PRO A 397 22.70 -5.17 10.07
C PRO A 397 23.01 -6.43 9.28
N SER A 398 21.95 -6.99 8.70
CA SER A 398 21.97 -8.06 7.71
C SER A 398 21.31 -7.59 6.41
N LEU A 399 21.61 -8.26 5.28
CA LEU A 399 20.92 -7.97 4.02
C LEU A 399 19.41 -8.19 4.12
N GLY A 400 18.93 -9.06 5.01
CA GLY A 400 17.50 -9.27 5.26
C GLY A 400 16.77 -8.01 5.70
N ASP A 401 17.41 -7.17 6.52
CA ASP A 401 16.81 -5.95 7.09
C ASP A 401 16.63 -4.88 6.01
N ILE A 402 17.62 -4.78 5.12
CA ILE A 402 17.57 -3.94 3.92
C ILE A 402 16.58 -4.53 2.91
N GLY A 403 16.50 -5.86 2.85
CA GLY A 403 15.52 -6.61 2.07
C GLY A 403 14.07 -6.33 2.47
N PHE A 404 13.83 -6.01 3.74
CA PHE A 404 12.54 -5.55 4.23
C PHE A 404 12.31 -4.06 3.96
N ALA A 405 13.32 -3.20 4.15
CA ALA A 405 13.18 -1.75 3.98
C ALA A 405 13.05 -1.31 2.51
N LEU A 406 13.75 -1.96 1.58
CA LEU A 406 13.79 -1.55 0.17
C LEU A 406 12.41 -1.65 -0.54
N PRO A 407 11.62 -2.73 -0.38
CA PRO A 407 10.26 -2.83 -0.94
C PRO A 407 9.30 -1.75 -0.42
N CYS A 408 9.52 -1.18 0.78
CA CYS A 408 8.70 -0.09 1.30
C CYS A 408 8.64 1.11 0.35
N PHE A 409 9.71 1.41 -0.39
CA PHE A 409 9.69 2.52 -1.35
C PHE A 409 8.63 2.35 -2.45
N VAL A 410 8.29 1.10 -2.80
CA VAL A 410 7.28 0.78 -3.84
C VAL A 410 5.88 1.19 -3.41
N LEU A 411 5.63 1.26 -2.10
CA LEU A 411 4.38 1.80 -1.54
C LEU A 411 4.14 3.27 -1.94
N HIS A 412 5.18 3.98 -2.36
CA HIS A 412 5.09 5.35 -2.88
C HIS A 412 5.67 5.45 -4.31
N PRO A 413 4.97 4.86 -5.30
CA PRO A 413 5.51 4.64 -6.65
C PRO A 413 5.86 5.94 -7.37
N SER A 414 5.13 7.01 -7.08
CA SER A 414 5.38 8.32 -7.65
C SER A 414 6.74 8.92 -7.30
N SER A 415 7.26 8.61 -6.11
CA SER A 415 8.61 9.06 -5.73
C SER A 415 9.68 8.26 -6.44
N ILE A 416 9.49 6.94 -6.60
CA ILE A 416 10.40 6.09 -7.37
C ILE A 416 10.50 6.59 -8.81
N ILE A 417 9.36 6.85 -9.46
CA ILE A 417 9.34 7.32 -10.86
C ILE A 417 10.09 8.64 -10.99
N GLY A 418 9.90 9.56 -10.03
CA GLY A 418 10.55 10.87 -9.96
C GLY A 418 12.03 10.85 -9.56
N MET A 419 12.64 9.69 -9.32
CA MET A 419 14.09 9.56 -9.11
C MET A 419 14.83 9.68 -10.45
N PRO A 420 15.79 10.62 -10.56
CA PRO A 420 16.48 10.90 -11.82
C PRO A 420 17.39 9.74 -12.25
N THR A 421 18.18 9.16 -11.34
CA THR A 421 19.18 8.14 -11.69
C THR A 421 18.87 6.76 -11.11
N LYS A 422 17.57 6.41 -11.03
CA LYS A 422 17.08 5.14 -10.46
C LYS A 422 17.75 3.89 -11.06
N PHE A 423 17.98 3.88 -12.37
CA PHE A 423 18.64 2.75 -13.05
C PHE A 423 20.09 2.58 -12.57
N VAL A 424 20.87 3.66 -12.54
CA VAL A 424 22.28 3.64 -12.08
C VAL A 424 22.36 3.21 -10.62
N LEU A 425 21.43 3.68 -9.78
CA LEU A 425 21.37 3.30 -8.37
C LEU A 425 21.03 1.82 -8.19
N ALA A 426 20.05 1.30 -8.92
CA ALA A 426 19.67 -0.10 -8.88
C ALA A 426 20.80 -1.02 -9.40
N ALA A 427 21.43 -0.65 -10.52
CA ALA A 427 22.55 -1.38 -11.09
C ALA A 427 23.77 -1.36 -10.15
N GLY A 428 24.10 -0.20 -9.58
CA GLY A 428 25.19 -0.06 -8.61
C GLY A 428 24.96 -0.89 -7.35
N LEU A 429 23.73 -0.88 -6.81
CA LEU A 429 23.36 -1.74 -5.67
C LEU A 429 23.46 -3.23 -6.02
N GLY A 430 23.03 -3.63 -7.24
CA GLY A 430 23.12 -5.00 -7.72
C GLY A 430 24.57 -5.48 -7.87
N VAL A 431 25.43 -4.69 -8.53
CA VAL A 431 26.87 -4.97 -8.62
C VAL A 431 27.49 -5.05 -7.24
N ALA A 432 27.14 -4.11 -6.35
CA ALA A 432 27.70 -4.08 -5.01
C ALA A 432 27.32 -5.34 -4.20
N THR A 433 26.10 -5.82 -4.38
CA THR A 433 25.57 -7.03 -3.75
C THR A 433 26.27 -8.29 -4.24
N VAL A 434 26.51 -8.41 -5.55
CA VAL A 434 27.17 -9.59 -6.13
C VAL A 434 28.64 -9.67 -5.73
N LEU A 435 29.30 -8.52 -5.55
CA LEU A 435 30.71 -8.48 -5.15
C LEU A 435 30.93 -8.73 -3.66
N LEU A 436 29.98 -8.41 -2.78
CA LEU A 436 30.07 -8.70 -1.34
C LEU A 436 30.52 -10.15 -1.05
N PRO A 437 29.85 -11.18 -1.60
CA PRO A 437 30.21 -12.55 -1.30
C PRO A 437 31.54 -12.99 -1.90
N VAL A 438 31.95 -12.38 -3.00
CA VAL A 438 33.27 -12.61 -3.61
C VAL A 438 34.36 -12.05 -2.70
N MET A 439 34.22 -10.82 -2.22
CA MET A 439 35.21 -10.20 -1.33
C MET A 439 35.30 -10.92 0.01
N GLY A 440 34.16 -11.32 0.58
CA GLY A 440 34.14 -12.12 1.81
C GLY A 440 34.79 -13.48 1.62
N PHE A 441 34.54 -14.14 0.48
CA PHE A 441 35.19 -15.41 0.15
C PHE A 441 36.71 -15.26 0.03
N LEU A 442 37.19 -14.27 -0.75
CA LEU A 442 38.62 -14.02 -0.97
C LEU A 442 39.38 -13.73 0.34
N TRP A 443 38.71 -13.09 1.29
CA TRP A 443 39.27 -12.81 2.60
C TRP A 443 39.33 -14.06 3.49
N LEU A 444 38.21 -14.78 3.64
CA LEU A 444 38.11 -15.84 4.65
C LEU A 444 38.72 -17.18 4.23
N TYR A 445 38.72 -17.51 2.93
CA TYR A 445 39.09 -18.85 2.47
C TYR A 445 40.46 -18.93 1.80
N PRO A 446 40.72 -18.27 0.65
CA PRO A 446 42.02 -18.34 0.01
C PRO A 446 43.05 -17.37 0.63
N GLY A 447 42.62 -16.42 1.48
CA GLY A 447 43.49 -15.42 2.09
C GLY A 447 44.14 -14.45 1.10
N SER A 448 43.63 -14.37 -0.12
CA SER A 448 44.16 -13.48 -1.18
C SER A 448 43.60 -12.06 -1.09
N GLY A 449 42.57 -11.84 -0.28
CA GLY A 449 42.05 -10.53 0.13
C GLY A 449 42.21 -10.32 1.64
N ASN A 450 42.22 -9.05 2.08
CA ASN A 450 42.17 -8.70 3.49
C ASN A 450 40.77 -8.19 3.89
N ALA A 451 40.57 -7.97 5.19
CA ALA A 451 39.31 -7.46 5.75
C ALA A 451 38.86 -6.14 5.08
N ASN A 452 39.82 -5.31 4.64
CA ASN A 452 39.56 -4.02 4.02
C ASN A 452 38.83 -4.17 2.68
N PHE A 453 39.05 -5.27 1.95
CA PHE A 453 38.36 -5.50 0.68
C PHE A 453 36.87 -5.75 0.91
N PHE A 454 36.54 -6.58 1.89
CA PHE A 454 35.16 -6.81 2.29
C PHE A 454 34.53 -5.53 2.82
N TYR A 455 35.20 -4.82 3.73
CA TYR A 455 34.69 -3.57 4.29
C TYR A 455 34.48 -2.48 3.24
N ASN A 456 35.44 -2.25 2.34
CA ASN A 456 35.28 -1.31 1.22
C ASN A 456 34.05 -1.65 0.37
N GLN A 457 33.81 -2.94 0.14
CA GLN A 457 32.63 -3.39 -0.59
C GLN A 457 31.32 -3.11 0.18
N THR A 458 31.32 -3.23 1.50
CA THR A 458 30.17 -2.78 2.33
C THR A 458 29.93 -1.28 2.20
N LEU A 459 30.98 -0.45 2.18
CA LEU A 459 30.84 1.00 1.99
C LEU A 459 30.26 1.37 0.62
N VAL A 460 30.68 0.68 -0.46
CA VAL A 460 30.12 0.87 -1.80
C VAL A 460 28.63 0.52 -1.81
N PHE A 461 28.25 -0.61 -1.19
CA PHE A 461 26.86 -1.00 -1.05
C PHE A 461 26.04 0.05 -0.28
N GLN A 462 26.53 0.49 0.88
CA GLN A 462 25.87 1.50 1.71
C GLN A 462 25.76 2.85 1.00
N TYR A 463 26.76 3.24 0.19
CA TYR A 463 26.71 4.46 -0.62
C TYR A 463 25.53 4.44 -1.61
N PHE A 464 25.37 3.37 -2.38
CA PHE A 464 24.26 3.26 -3.34
C PHE A 464 22.90 3.23 -2.63
N TYR A 465 22.81 2.52 -1.51
CA TYR A 465 21.59 2.45 -0.71
C TYR A 465 21.20 3.82 -0.14
N LEU A 466 22.14 4.54 0.49
CA LEU A 466 21.94 5.89 1.03
C LEU A 466 21.60 6.90 -0.07
N ARG A 467 22.28 6.84 -1.22
CA ARG A 467 21.97 7.69 -2.38
C ARG A 467 20.58 7.41 -2.94
N GLY A 468 20.16 6.14 -2.98
CA GLY A 468 18.81 5.74 -3.37
C GLY A 468 17.75 6.34 -2.46
N MET A 469 17.91 6.18 -1.14
CA MET A 469 17.03 6.78 -0.14
C MET A 469 16.98 8.31 -0.25
N GLY A 470 18.14 8.97 -0.41
CA GLY A 470 18.22 10.42 -0.57
C GLY A 470 17.49 10.92 -1.82
N GLN A 471 17.63 10.22 -2.96
CA GLN A 471 16.90 10.57 -4.17
C GLN A 471 15.39 10.32 -4.06
N PHE A 472 14.98 9.25 -3.37
CA PHE A 472 13.58 8.98 -3.08
C PHE A 472 12.97 10.12 -2.23
N LEU A 473 13.66 10.54 -1.18
CA LEU A 473 13.24 11.70 -0.36
C LEU A 473 13.15 12.95 -1.22
N ALA A 474 14.20 13.30 -1.97
CA ALA A 474 14.22 14.48 -2.82
C ALA A 474 13.10 14.47 -3.87
N ALA A 475 12.81 13.31 -4.48
CA ALA A 475 11.70 13.15 -5.43
C ALA A 475 10.34 13.37 -4.75
N THR A 476 10.17 12.86 -3.53
CA THR A 476 8.99 13.09 -2.69
C THR A 476 8.76 14.58 -2.46
N LEU A 477 9.82 15.32 -2.09
CA LEU A 477 9.75 16.74 -1.80
C LEU A 477 9.52 17.60 -3.06
N ARG A 478 10.16 17.27 -4.18
CA ARG A 478 9.94 17.94 -5.47
C ARG A 478 8.48 17.82 -5.91
N ARG A 479 7.89 16.63 -5.75
CA ARG A 479 6.47 16.40 -6.04
C ARG A 479 5.55 17.26 -5.17
N ASP A 480 5.83 17.38 -3.87
CA ASP A 480 5.05 18.28 -2.99
C ASP A 480 5.10 19.72 -3.48
N LYS A 481 6.30 20.22 -3.81
CA LYS A 481 6.47 21.58 -4.31
C LYS A 481 5.67 21.83 -5.59
N GLN A 482 5.71 20.90 -6.55
CA GLN A 482 4.94 20.98 -7.80
C GLN A 482 3.43 21.01 -7.55
N LEU A 483 2.94 20.21 -6.59
CA LEU A 483 1.53 20.20 -6.22
C LEU A 483 1.08 21.53 -5.59
N ASP A 484 1.92 22.14 -4.76
CA ASP A 484 1.63 23.42 -4.13
C ASP A 484 1.63 24.57 -5.13
N GLU A 485 2.60 24.59 -6.05
CA GLU A 485 2.67 25.57 -7.15
C GLU A 485 1.44 25.48 -8.06
N HIS A 486 1.03 24.26 -8.41
CA HIS A 486 -0.15 24.03 -9.22
C HIS A 486 -1.44 24.52 -8.54
N VAL A 487 -1.60 24.26 -7.24
CA VAL A 487 -2.75 24.76 -6.48
C VAL A 487 -2.75 26.28 -6.40
N LYS A 488 -1.59 26.92 -6.26
CA LYS A 488 -1.49 28.39 -6.24
C LYS A 488 -1.92 29.01 -7.57
N LEU A 489 -1.53 28.41 -8.70
CA LEU A 489 -1.88 28.90 -10.05
C LEU A 489 -3.37 28.78 -10.36
N ASN A 490 -4.02 27.74 -9.86
CA ASN A 490 -5.43 27.42 -10.18
C ASN A 490 -6.44 27.86 -9.12
N ARG A 491 -6.03 28.65 -8.12
CA ARG A 491 -6.99 29.28 -7.21
C ARG A 491 -7.80 30.33 -7.97
N PRO A 492 -9.15 30.30 -7.94
CA PRO A 492 -9.94 31.36 -8.52
C PRO A 492 -9.56 32.68 -7.83
N LYS A 493 -9.21 33.69 -8.63
CA LYS A 493 -9.09 35.06 -8.12
C LYS A 493 -10.49 35.45 -7.67
N LEU A 494 -10.69 35.63 -6.36
CA LEU A 494 -11.85 36.31 -5.84
C LEU A 494 -11.77 37.76 -6.34
N THR A 495 -12.48 38.04 -7.43
CA THR A 495 -12.74 39.38 -7.96
C THR A 495 -14.15 39.78 -7.62
#